data_AF-A0A818J368-F1
#
_entry.id   AF-A0A818J368-F1
#
_cell.length_a   1.000
_cell.length_b   1.000
_cell.length_c   1.000
_cell.angle_alpha   90.00
_cell.angle_beta   90.00
_cell.angle_gamma   90.00
#
_symmetry.space_group_name_H-M   'P 1'
#
loop_
_entity.id
_entity.type
_entity.pdbx_description
1 polymer ?
#
loop_
_entity_poly.entity_id
_entity_poly.type
_entity_poly.pdbx_seq_one_letter_code
_entity_poly.pdbx_strand_id
1 'polypeptide(L)' 'MPFAKGTKPDFHLSMSGEQSKILYEKVLNQLKQNYKTDKIFDGLFGAMMNVNIENDGPVTIILDSRSKKSNATADDE' A
#
# COMPACT_ATOMS: atom_id res chain seq x y z
N MET A 1 -4.98 -15.72 5.33
CA MET A 1 -3.92 -15.87 4.31
C MET A 1 -4.57 -16.03 2.95
N PRO A 2 -4.18 -15.27 1.91
CA PRO A 2 -4.84 -15.28 0.61
C PRO A 2 -4.29 -16.43 -0.24
N PHE A 3 -4.54 -17.67 0.20
CA PHE A 3 -4.36 -18.84 -0.66
C PHE A 3 -5.71 -19.54 -0.73
N ALA A 4 -6.61 -18.99 -1.56
CA ALA A 4 -7.88 -19.62 -1.86
C ALA A 4 -7.64 -20.74 -2.88
N LYS A 5 -7.74 -22.01 -2.43
CA LYS A 5 -7.90 -23.24 -3.23
C LYS A 5 -7.07 -23.28 -4.54
N GLY A 6 -5.76 -23.46 -4.42
CA GLY A 6 -4.84 -23.68 -5.55
C GLY A 6 -3.64 -22.73 -5.55
N THR A 7 -2.76 -22.85 -6.54
CA THR A 7 -1.54 -22.01 -6.68
C THR A 7 -1.80 -20.66 -7.36
N LYS A 8 -3.01 -20.42 -7.89
CA LYS A 8 -3.38 -19.17 -8.56
C LYS A 8 -3.89 -18.14 -7.53
N PRO A 9 -3.27 -16.95 -7.44
CA PRO A 9 -3.80 -15.88 -6.61
C PRO A 9 -5.10 -15.32 -7.20
N ASP A 10 -6.00 -14.92 -6.30
CA ASP A 10 -7.28 -14.30 -6.63
C ASP A 10 -7.30 -12.86 -6.13
N PHE A 11 -7.83 -11.96 -6.96
CA PHE A 11 -7.79 -10.51 -6.76
C PHE A 11 -9.18 -9.87 -6.70
N HIS A 12 -10.26 -10.66 -6.54
CA HIS A 12 -11.64 -10.17 -6.51
C HIS A 12 -11.92 -9.07 -5.45
N LEU A 13 -11.12 -8.98 -4.39
CA LEU A 13 -11.22 -7.93 -3.36
C LEU A 13 -10.58 -6.59 -3.79
N SER A 14 -9.90 -6.55 -4.93
CA SER A 14 -9.27 -5.34 -5.45
C SER A 14 -10.31 -4.43 -6.09
N MET A 15 -10.12 -3.12 -5.98
CA MET A 15 -10.96 -2.13 -6.65
C MET A 15 -10.77 -2.23 -8.18
N SER A 16 -11.79 -1.84 -8.95
CA SER A 16 -11.72 -1.82 -10.42
C SER A 16 -10.62 -0.86 -10.92
N GLY A 17 -10.06 -1.11 -12.10
CA GLY A 17 -8.91 -0.34 -12.60
C GLY A 17 -9.16 1.17 -12.71
N GLU A 18 -10.34 1.56 -13.21
CA GLU A 18 -10.72 2.98 -13.38
C GLU A 18 -10.85 3.70 -12.03
N GLN A 19 -11.59 3.11 -11.08
CA GLN A 19 -11.76 3.68 -9.75
C GLN A 19 -10.43 3.69 -8.96
N SER A 20 -9.60 2.66 -9.15
CA SER A 20 -8.30 2.55 -8.51
C SER A 20 -7.34 3.63 -8.98
N LYS A 21 -7.35 4.00 -10.28
CA LYS A 21 -6.53 5.09 -10.81
C LYS A 21 -6.87 6.42 -10.15
N ILE A 22 -8.17 6.73 -10.06
CA ILE A 22 -8.66 7.96 -9.41
C ILE A 22 -8.23 7.99 -7.93
N LEU A 23 -8.34 6.87 -7.22
CA LEU A 23 -7.93 6.80 -5.81
C LEU A 23 -6.41 6.94 -5.65
N TYR A 24 -5.62 6.28 -6.50
CA TYR A 24 -4.17 6.38 -6.52
C TYR A 24 -3.70 7.84 -6.68
N GLU A 25 -4.25 8.56 -7.65
CA GLU A 25 -3.94 9.99 -7.87
C GLU A 25 -4.34 10.86 -6.66
N LYS A 26 -5.49 10.58 -6.05
CA LYS A 26 -5.93 11.29 -4.83
C LYS A 26 -4.97 11.08 -3.66
N VAL A 27 -4.50 9.85 -3.45
CA VAL A 27 -3.53 9.52 -2.38
C VAL A 27 -2.21 10.25 -2.61
N LEU A 28 -1.68 10.22 -3.84
CA LEU A 28 -0.46 10.96 -4.19
C LEU A 28 -0.59 12.46 -3.94
N ASN A 29 -1.73 13.05 -4.30
CA ASN A 29 -1.99 14.47 -4.07
C ASN A 29 -2.06 14.80 -2.57
N GLN A 30 -2.70 13.95 -1.76
CA GLN A 30 -2.73 14.12 -0.31
C GLN A 30 -1.32 13.99 0.29
N LEU A 31 -0.49 13.06 -0.17
CA LEU A 31 0.91 12.94 0.29
C LEU A 31 1.72 14.18 -0.06
N LYS A 32 1.58 14.70 -1.28
CA LYS A 32 2.25 15.94 -1.73
C LYS A 32 1.83 17.14 -0.89
N GLN A 33 0.55 17.24 -0.51
CA GLN A 33 0.03 18.32 0.32
C GLN A 33 0.49 18.22 1.79
N ASN A 34 0.55 17.01 2.35
CA ASN A 34 0.87 16.78 3.75
C ASN A 34 2.38 16.67 4.01
N TYR A 35 3.21 16.63 2.96
CA TYR A 35 4.65 16.53 3.04
C TYR A 35 5.32 17.48 2.04
N LYS A 36 6.51 17.12 1.54
CA LYS A 36 7.28 17.88 0.56
C LYS A 36 7.06 17.30 -0.82
N THR A 37 6.46 18.08 -1.72
CA THR A 37 6.13 17.66 -3.09
C THR A 37 7.35 17.13 -3.87
N ASP A 38 8.54 17.73 -3.68
CA ASP A 38 9.79 17.33 -4.34
C ASP A 38 10.37 16.00 -3.83
N LYS A 39 9.76 15.42 -2.80
CA LYS A 39 10.14 14.12 -2.22
C LYS A 39 9.13 13.01 -2.51
N ILE A 40 8.02 13.33 -3.16
CA ILE A 40 6.99 12.36 -3.53
C ILE A 40 7.12 12.04 -5.02
N PHE A 41 7.68 10.86 -5.31
CA PHE A 41 7.82 10.32 -6.65
C PHE A 41 6.76 9.25 -6.91
N ASP A 42 6.31 9.16 -8.15
CA ASP A 42 5.33 8.18 -8.62
C ASP A 42 5.85 7.37 -9.80
N GLY A 43 5.19 6.24 -10.05
CA GLY A 43 5.36 5.45 -11.26
C GLY A 43 4.22 5.66 -12.25
N LEU A 44 4.09 4.75 -13.22
CA LEU A 44 3.00 4.74 -14.19
C LEU A 44 1.91 3.73 -13.79
N PHE A 45 0.72 4.22 -13.43
CA PHE A 45 -0.40 3.37 -13.01
C PHE A 45 -0.84 2.42 -14.13
N GLY A 46 -0.93 1.12 -13.82
CA GLY A 46 -1.35 0.08 -14.77
C GLY A 46 -0.28 -0.36 -15.78
N ALA A 47 0.94 0.20 -15.70
CA ALA A 47 2.05 -0.22 -16.54
C ALA A 47 2.85 -1.36 -15.88
N MET A 48 3.51 -2.18 -16.71
CA MET A 48 4.54 -3.10 -16.23
C MET A 48 5.78 -2.28 -15.86
N MET A 49 6.24 -2.39 -14.62
CA MET A 49 7.36 -1.63 -14.10
C MET A 49 8.44 -2.55 -13.53
N ASN A 50 9.70 -2.16 -13.75
CA ASN A 50 10.83 -2.72 -13.02
C ASN A 50 11.28 -1.69 -11.98
N VAL A 51 11.11 -2.01 -10.69
CA VAL A 51 11.36 -1.08 -9.58
C VAL A 51 12.58 -1.56 -8.81
N ASN A 52 13.63 -0.73 -8.77
CA ASN A 52 14.81 -0.98 -7.95
C ASN A 52 14.57 -0.44 -6.53
N ILE A 53 14.70 -1.29 -5.52
CA ILE A 53 14.49 -0.94 -4.11
C ILE A 53 15.72 -1.36 -3.32
N GLU A 54 16.40 -0.39 -2.72
CA GLU A 54 17.52 -0.60 -1.81
C GLU A 54 17.03 -0.34 -0.37
N ASN A 55 16.93 -1.42 0.42
CA ASN A 55 16.52 -1.32 1.82
C ASN A 55 17.77 -1.23 2.70
N ASP A 56 17.99 -0.09 3.34
CA ASP A 56 19.04 0.07 4.35
C ASP A 56 18.57 -0.56 5.68
N GLY A 57 18.99 -1.81 5.93
CA GLY A 57 18.51 -2.69 7.00
C GLY A 57 18.02 -4.05 6.48
N PRO A 58 17.06 -4.69 7.17
CA PRO A 58 15.84 -5.11 6.47
C PRO A 58 14.59 -4.80 7.30
N VAL A 59 13.96 -3.65 7.05
CA VAL A 59 12.72 -3.25 7.71
C VAL A 59 11.58 -3.26 6.71
N THR A 60 10.52 -4.02 6.97
CA THR A 60 9.30 -4.06 6.15
C THR A 60 8.09 -3.91 7.06
N ILE A 61 7.28 -2.88 6.82
CA ILE A 61 6.08 -2.58 7.59
C ILE A 61 4.86 -2.77 6.68
N ILE A 62 3.89 -3.56 7.15
CA ILE A 62 2.62 -3.79 6.44
C ILE A 62 1.55 -2.93 7.12
N LEU A 63 0.88 -2.08 6.33
CA LEU A 63 -0.20 -1.21 6.79
C LEU A 63 -1.50 -1.54 6.06
N ASP A 64 -2.58 -1.79 6.81
CA ASP A 64 -3.94 -1.91 6.27
C ASP A 64 -4.84 -0.92 7.00
N SER A 65 -5.43 0.04 6.27
CA SER A 65 -6.32 1.06 6.84
C SER A 65 -7.58 0.47 7.47
N ARG A 66 -7.95 -0.77 7.10
CA ARG A 66 -9.11 -1.51 7.66
C ARG A 66 -8.70 -2.41 8.82
N SER A 67 -7.42 -2.59 9.09
CA SER A 67 -6.99 -3.30 10.29
C SER A 67 -7.45 -2.49 11.52
N LYS A 68 -8.24 -3.12 12.39
CA LYS A 68 -8.56 -2.53 13.69
C LYS A 68 -7.23 -2.29 14.40
N LYS A 69 -7.00 -1.08 14.91
CA LYS A 69 -5.99 -0.88 15.94
C LYS A 69 -6.33 -1.84 17.08
N SER A 70 -5.58 -2.93 17.21
CA SER A 70 -5.52 -3.62 18.50
C SER A 70 -4.89 -2.59 19.43
N ASN A 71 -5.70 -1.96 20.28
CA ASN A 71 -5.16 -1.27 21.44
C ASN A 71 -4.39 -2.35 22.20
N ALA A 72 -3.07 -2.37 22.07
CA ALA A 72 -2.22 -2.99 23.05
C ALA A 72 -2.38 -2.13 24.30
N THR A 73 -3.32 -2.51 25.16
CA THR A 73 -3.20 -2.18 26.57
C THR A 73 -1.87 -2.78 27.01
N ALA A 74 -0.95 -1.89 27.35
CA ALA A 74 0.11 -2.24 28.28
C ALA A 74 -0.61 -2.56 29.59
N ASP A 75 -0.94 -3.83 29.77
CA ASP A 75 -1.27 -4.36 31.09
C ASP A 75 0.09 -4.64 31.73
N ASP A 76 0.49 -3.69 32.58
CA ASP A 76 1.49 -3.86 33.62
C ASP A 76 1.12 -5.08 34.49
N GLU A 77 1.96 -6.11 34.47
CA GLU A 77 2.38 -6.89 35.66
C GLU A 77 3.70 -7.62 35.38
#